data_AF-A0A9P6ZZV3-F1
#
_entry.id   AF-A0A9P6ZZV3-F1
#
_cell.length_a   1.000
_cell.length_b   1.000
_cell.length_c   1.000
_cell.angle_alpha   90.00
_cell.angle_beta   90.00
_cell.angle_gamma   90.00
#
_symmetry.space_group_name_H-M   'P 1'
#
loop_
_entity.id
_entity.type
_entity.pdbx_description
1 polymer ?
#
loop_
_entity_poly.entity_id
_entity_poly.type
_entity_poly.pdbx_seq_one_letter_code
_entity_poly.pdbx_strand_id
1 'polypeptide(L)'
;PGPDAYSVIPNSSLIVARTATKSNDFRYTLNSGSSTYTEVQTLLQGRGIDLTHKCFLILQGEVESIAQMKPKGTSEHDDGLLEYLEDIIGTAALKAPIESALAEVDRLGEERAEKVARLRIVEKEKVKLDAERKEVLAWLKLANEHVRALSRLWQYYLWKCLENDEQFAAQIEHLEKELEDEREHNQDDITHLELPEKHCKERKKAYEV
;
A
#
# COMPACT_ATOMS: atom_id res chain seq x y z
N PRO A 1 12.28 -67.55 -23.31
CA PRO A 1 10.97 -68.09 -22.85
C PRO A 1 10.03 -68.22 -24.05
N GLY A 2 9.68 -69.46 -24.43
CA GLY A 2 8.78 -69.72 -25.55
C GLY A 2 7.32 -69.40 -25.23
N PRO A 3 6.44 -69.29 -26.25
CA PRO A 3 5.05 -68.85 -26.14
C PRO A 3 4.17 -69.70 -25.19
N ASP A 4 4.62 -70.92 -24.84
CA ASP A 4 3.85 -71.86 -24.01
C ASP A 4 4.46 -72.11 -22.62
N ALA A 5 5.46 -71.31 -22.21
CA ALA A 5 6.07 -71.43 -20.89
C ALA A 5 5.30 -70.62 -19.83
N TYR A 6 4.01 -70.92 -19.63
CA TYR A 6 3.21 -70.36 -18.55
C TYR A 6 2.44 -71.46 -17.82
N SER A 7 2.40 -71.39 -16.49
CA SER A 7 1.54 -72.27 -15.69
C SER A 7 0.18 -71.60 -15.50
N VAL A 8 -0.88 -72.21 -16.03
CA VAL A 8 -2.26 -71.73 -15.83
C VAL A 8 -2.62 -71.95 -14.36
N ILE A 9 -2.96 -70.87 -13.67
CA ILE A 9 -3.44 -70.96 -12.29
C ILE A 9 -4.88 -71.52 -12.34
N PRO A 10 -5.22 -72.53 -11.53
CA PRO A 10 -6.59 -73.03 -11.45
C PRO A 10 -7.59 -71.90 -11.16
N ASN A 11 -8.74 -71.88 -11.85
CA ASN A 11 -9.77 -70.83 -11.78
C ASN A 11 -9.35 -69.43 -12.25
N SER A 12 -8.26 -69.28 -13.02
CA SER A 12 -7.84 -67.98 -13.55
C SER A 12 -8.35 -67.67 -14.96
N SER A 13 -9.16 -68.55 -15.57
CA SER A 13 -9.67 -68.36 -16.93
C SER A 13 -10.68 -67.23 -16.99
N LEU A 14 -10.45 -66.26 -17.89
CA LEU A 14 -11.37 -65.17 -18.17
C LEU A 14 -12.02 -65.40 -19.54
N ILE A 15 -13.34 -65.54 -19.57
CA ILE A 15 -14.12 -65.70 -20.80
C ILE A 15 -14.87 -64.39 -21.06
N VAL A 16 -14.48 -63.69 -22.11
CA VAL A 16 -15.17 -62.51 -22.62
C VAL A 16 -15.86 -62.89 -23.93
N ALA A 17 -17.16 -62.71 -24.02
CA ALA A 17 -17.90 -62.94 -25.26
C ALA A 17 -18.76 -61.72 -25.63
N ARG A 18 -18.80 -61.41 -26.94
CA ARG A 18 -19.67 -60.39 -27.52
C ARG A 18 -20.63 -61.08 -28.48
N THR A 19 -21.93 -60.94 -28.23
CA THR A 19 -22.99 -61.47 -29.10
C THR A 19 -23.65 -60.32 -29.82
N ALA A 20 -23.65 -60.36 -31.16
CA ALA A 20 -24.39 -59.43 -32.00
C ALA A 20 -25.69 -60.11 -32.48
N THR A 21 -26.83 -59.43 -32.33
CA THR A 21 -28.14 -59.94 -32.77
C THR A 21 -28.53 -59.33 -34.12
N LYS A 22 -29.46 -59.98 -34.84
CA LYS A 22 -30.05 -59.42 -36.09
C LYS A 22 -30.80 -58.10 -35.86
N SER A 23 -31.11 -57.78 -34.60
CA SER A 23 -31.73 -56.52 -34.19
C SER A 23 -30.73 -55.36 -34.12
N ASN A 24 -29.46 -55.56 -34.49
CA ASN A 24 -28.34 -54.62 -34.29
C ASN A 24 -27.99 -54.36 -32.81
N ASP A 25 -28.44 -55.22 -31.90
CA ASP A 25 -28.05 -55.13 -30.49
C ASP A 25 -26.76 -55.90 -30.23
N PHE A 26 -25.92 -55.34 -29.37
CA PHE A 26 -24.71 -55.98 -28.87
C PHE A 26 -24.86 -56.30 -27.38
N ARG A 27 -24.58 -57.54 -27.01
CA ARG A 27 -24.50 -57.98 -25.61
C ARG A 27 -23.10 -58.45 -25.29
N TYR A 28 -22.55 -58.01 -24.16
CA TYR A 28 -21.29 -58.49 -23.62
C TYR A 28 -21.57 -59.46 -22.47
N THR A 29 -20.79 -60.53 -22.39
CA THR A 29 -20.83 -61.47 -21.27
C THR A 29 -19.44 -61.75 -20.73
N LEU A 30 -19.36 -61.83 -19.41
CA LEU A 30 -18.13 -62.07 -18.66
C LEU A 30 -18.31 -63.33 -17.79
N ASN A 31 -17.53 -64.37 -18.04
CA ASN A 31 -17.60 -65.64 -17.28
C ASN A 31 -19.04 -66.15 -17.08
N SER A 32 -19.90 -66.02 -18.11
CA SER A 32 -21.35 -66.31 -18.17
C SER A 32 -22.34 -65.27 -17.59
N GLY A 33 -21.88 -64.23 -16.87
CA GLY A 33 -22.71 -63.11 -16.45
C GLY A 33 -22.94 -62.09 -17.57
N SER A 34 -24.12 -61.44 -17.60
CA SER A 34 -24.36 -60.29 -18.48
C SER A 34 -23.54 -59.10 -17.98
N SER A 35 -22.83 -58.42 -18.88
CA SER A 35 -22.01 -57.25 -18.57
C SER A 35 -22.15 -56.15 -19.62
N THR A 36 -21.68 -54.96 -19.27
CA THR A 36 -21.57 -53.83 -20.22
C THR A 36 -20.16 -53.72 -20.79
N TYR A 37 -20.01 -52.97 -21.89
CA TYR A 37 -18.69 -52.68 -22.46
C TYR A 37 -17.78 -51.98 -21.43
N THR A 38 -18.33 -51.02 -20.66
CA THR A 38 -17.58 -50.27 -19.65
C THR A 38 -17.03 -51.18 -18.55
N GLU A 39 -17.83 -52.14 -18.06
CA GLU A 39 -17.38 -53.12 -17.07
C GLU A 39 -16.26 -54.02 -17.60
N VAL A 40 -16.40 -54.50 -18.84
CA VAL A 40 -15.37 -55.32 -19.50
C VAL A 40 -14.09 -54.50 -19.72
N GLN A 41 -14.21 -53.24 -20.13
CA GLN A 41 -13.09 -52.32 -20.32
C GLN A 41 -12.35 -52.07 -19.01
N THR A 42 -13.04 -51.71 -17.93
CA THR A 42 -12.43 -51.48 -16.61
C THR A 42 -11.73 -52.72 -16.07
N LEU A 43 -12.33 -53.90 -16.27
CA LEU A 43 -11.74 -55.17 -15.84
C LEU A 43 -10.44 -55.50 -16.60
N LEU A 44 -10.41 -55.25 -17.91
CA LEU A 44 -9.26 -55.49 -18.76
C LEU A 44 -8.15 -54.45 -18.49
N GLN A 45 -8.52 -53.18 -18.29
CA GLN A 45 -7.59 -52.13 -17.86
C GLN A 45 -6.95 -52.47 -16.51
N GLY A 46 -7.73 -52.98 -15.55
CA GLY A 46 -7.19 -53.44 -14.26
C GLY A 46 -6.22 -54.63 -14.37
N ARG A 47 -6.21 -55.33 -15.51
CA ARG A 47 -5.24 -56.40 -15.84
C ARG A 47 -4.14 -55.94 -16.81
N GLY A 48 -4.05 -54.65 -17.10
CA GLY A 48 -3.03 -54.06 -17.96
C GLY A 48 -3.31 -54.17 -19.47
N ILE A 49 -4.54 -54.51 -19.86
CA ILE A 49 -4.98 -54.49 -21.27
C ILE A 49 -5.80 -53.22 -21.48
N ASP A 50 -5.18 -52.19 -22.05
CA ASP A 50 -5.91 -50.98 -22.42
C ASP A 50 -6.62 -51.14 -23.76
N LEU A 51 -7.92 -50.89 -23.76
CA LEU A 51 -8.77 -50.88 -24.95
C LEU A 51 -9.05 -49.45 -25.45
N THR A 52 -8.62 -48.43 -24.71
CA THR A 52 -8.90 -47.02 -25.00
C THR A 52 -7.95 -46.52 -26.08
N HIS A 53 -6.66 -46.67 -25.86
CA HIS A 53 -5.62 -46.42 -26.85
C HIS A 53 -5.19 -47.81 -27.34
N LYS A 54 -5.60 -48.17 -28.57
CA LYS A 54 -5.48 -49.52 -29.16
C LYS A 54 -4.03 -49.97 -29.40
N CYS A 55 -3.11 -49.70 -28.49
CA CYS A 55 -1.67 -49.93 -28.61
C CYS A 55 -1.29 -51.41 -28.73
N PHE A 56 -2.21 -52.34 -28.41
CA PHE A 56 -2.00 -53.78 -28.59
C PHE A 56 -2.44 -54.29 -29.98
N LEU A 57 -3.21 -53.51 -30.72
CA LEU A 57 -3.57 -53.81 -32.11
C LEU A 57 -2.55 -53.10 -33.00
N ILE A 58 -1.84 -53.88 -33.80
CA ILE A 58 -0.93 -53.34 -34.80
C ILE A 58 -1.46 -53.76 -36.16
N LEU A 59 -2.29 -52.91 -36.75
CA LEU A 59 -2.78 -53.09 -38.09
C LEU A 59 -1.85 -52.39 -39.08
N GLN A 60 -1.70 -52.95 -40.29
CA GLN A 60 -0.82 -52.39 -41.32
C GLN A 60 -1.16 -50.92 -41.64
N GLY A 61 -2.45 -50.55 -41.66
CA GLY A 61 -2.88 -49.17 -41.87
C GLY A 61 -2.57 -48.20 -40.72
N GLU A 62 -2.47 -48.69 -39.47
CA GLU A 62 -2.11 -47.85 -38.32
C GLU A 62 -0.63 -47.45 -38.37
N VAL A 63 0.25 -48.36 -38.82
CA VAL A 63 1.68 -48.06 -38.99
C VAL A 63 1.89 -46.97 -40.05
N GLU A 64 1.17 -47.04 -41.18
CA GLU A 64 1.22 -46.02 -42.23
C GLU A 64 0.65 -44.68 -41.76
N SER A 65 -0.46 -44.71 -40.99
CA SER A 65 -1.05 -43.51 -40.41
C SER A 65 -0.09 -42.82 -39.44
N ILE A 66 0.56 -43.56 -38.53
CA ILE A 66 1.54 -43.00 -37.58
C ILE A 66 2.76 -42.41 -38.30
N ALA A 67 3.25 -43.08 -39.35
CA ALA A 67 4.37 -42.57 -40.15
C ALA A 67 4.04 -41.26 -40.89
N GLN A 68 2.76 -41.00 -41.16
CA GLN A 68 2.28 -39.78 -41.81
C GLN A 68 1.85 -38.68 -40.83
N MET A 69 1.81 -38.96 -39.51
CA MET A 69 1.47 -37.95 -38.51
C MET A 69 2.53 -36.85 -38.50
N LYS A 70 2.07 -35.60 -38.39
CA LYS A 70 2.96 -34.46 -38.18
C LYS A 70 3.54 -34.50 -36.77
N PRO A 71 4.74 -33.93 -36.53
CA PRO A 71 5.32 -33.87 -35.18
C PRO A 71 4.42 -33.19 -34.14
N LYS A 72 3.60 -32.21 -34.57
CA LYS A 72 2.62 -31.50 -33.75
C LYS A 72 1.36 -31.25 -34.58
N GLY A 73 0.20 -31.36 -33.94
CA GLY A 73 -1.08 -30.97 -34.52
C GLY A 73 -1.08 -29.52 -35.01
N THR A 74 -1.64 -29.29 -36.20
CA THR A 74 -1.76 -27.93 -36.76
C THR A 74 -3.04 -27.23 -36.34
N SER A 75 -4.05 -27.98 -35.92
CA SER A 75 -5.31 -27.48 -35.38
C SER A 75 -5.77 -28.39 -34.25
N GLU A 76 -6.77 -27.94 -33.50
CA GLU A 76 -7.41 -28.69 -32.41
C GLU A 76 -8.10 -29.99 -32.86
N HIS A 77 -8.20 -30.22 -34.17
CA HIS A 77 -8.80 -31.42 -34.78
C HIS A 77 -7.80 -32.26 -35.57
N ASP A 78 -6.54 -31.83 -35.65
CA ASP A 78 -5.45 -32.53 -36.34
C ASP A 78 -4.50 -33.06 -35.27
N ASP A 79 -4.74 -34.27 -34.76
CA ASP A 79 -3.88 -34.88 -33.74
C ASP A 79 -2.53 -35.25 -34.36
N GLY A 80 -1.48 -34.58 -33.91
CA GLY A 80 -0.11 -34.91 -34.25
C GLY A 80 0.45 -36.01 -33.36
N LEU A 81 1.73 -36.34 -33.61
CA LEU A 81 2.43 -37.35 -32.82
C LEU A 81 2.56 -36.94 -31.35
N LEU A 82 2.70 -35.64 -31.06
CA LEU A 82 2.79 -35.13 -29.70
C LEU A 82 1.49 -35.35 -28.94
N GLU A 83 0.35 -34.97 -29.53
CA GLU A 83 -0.97 -35.13 -28.93
C GLU A 83 -1.28 -36.63 -28.70
N TYR A 84 -0.92 -37.48 -29.66
CA TYR A 84 -1.01 -38.93 -29.52
C TYR A 84 -0.19 -39.48 -28.34
N LEU A 85 1.04 -38.99 -28.13
CA LEU A 85 1.86 -39.37 -26.98
C LEU A 85 1.32 -38.79 -25.66
N GLU A 86 0.79 -37.57 -25.67
CA GLU A 86 0.16 -36.94 -24.52
C GLU A 86 -1.06 -37.74 -24.04
N ASP A 87 -1.84 -38.29 -24.97
CA ASP A 87 -2.98 -39.16 -24.67
C ASP A 87 -2.56 -40.52 -24.10
N ILE A 88 -1.53 -41.17 -24.67
CA ILE A 88 -1.01 -42.43 -24.14
C ILE A 88 -0.49 -42.27 -22.70
N ILE A 89 0.20 -41.16 -22.42
CA ILE A 89 0.75 -40.87 -21.09
C ILE A 89 -0.34 -40.34 -20.15
N GLY A 90 -1.42 -39.78 -20.69
CA GLY A 90 -2.52 -39.15 -19.94
C GLY A 90 -2.22 -37.69 -19.52
N THR A 91 -1.19 -37.05 -20.10
CA THR A 91 -0.86 -35.64 -19.82
C THR A 91 -1.77 -34.65 -20.53
N ALA A 92 -2.54 -35.09 -21.54
CA ALA A 92 -3.48 -34.23 -22.26
C ALA A 92 -4.49 -33.53 -21.32
N ALA A 93 -4.93 -34.22 -20.26
CA ALA A 93 -5.86 -33.65 -19.26
C ALA A 93 -5.26 -32.48 -18.45
N LEU A 94 -3.94 -32.35 -18.39
CA LEU A 94 -3.25 -31.28 -17.66
C LEU A 94 -3.11 -29.99 -18.47
N LYS A 95 -3.29 -30.05 -19.79
CA LYS A 95 -3.06 -28.92 -20.69
C LYS A 95 -4.02 -27.77 -20.43
N ALA A 96 -5.32 -28.05 -20.40
CA ALA A 96 -6.37 -27.08 -20.13
C ALA A 96 -6.23 -26.35 -18.77
N PRO A 97 -6.03 -27.04 -17.62
CA PRO A 97 -5.85 -26.34 -16.35
C PRO A 97 -4.55 -25.51 -16.30
N ILE A 98 -3.47 -25.95 -16.97
CA ILE A 98 -2.23 -25.17 -17.05
C ILE A 98 -2.44 -23.89 -17.85
N GLU A 99 -3.06 -23.98 -19.03
CA GLU A 99 -3.34 -22.81 -19.87
C GLU A 99 -4.27 -21.81 -19.17
N SER A 100 -5.31 -22.30 -18.50
CA SER A 100 -6.19 -21.44 -17.70
C SER A 100 -5.46 -20.79 -16.52
N ALA A 101 -4.58 -21.51 -15.83
CA ALA A 101 -3.80 -20.96 -14.73
C ALA A 101 -2.79 -19.90 -15.22
N LEU A 102 -2.15 -20.13 -16.36
CA LEU A 102 -1.24 -19.16 -16.98
C LEU A 102 -1.97 -17.87 -17.35
N ALA A 103 -3.14 -17.98 -18.00
CA ALA A 103 -3.95 -16.81 -18.33
C ALA A 103 -4.36 -16.00 -17.09
N GLU A 104 -4.68 -16.66 -15.98
CA GLU A 104 -5.03 -15.99 -14.73
C GLU A 104 -3.81 -15.34 -14.05
N VAL A 105 -2.63 -15.98 -14.12
CA VAL A 105 -1.38 -15.38 -13.64
C VAL A 105 -1.05 -14.10 -14.41
N ASP A 106 -1.22 -14.11 -15.73
CA ASP A 106 -0.98 -12.92 -16.57
C ASP A 106 -1.96 -11.80 -16.21
N ARG A 107 -3.26 -12.11 -16.07
CA ARG A 107 -4.30 -11.15 -15.66
C ARG A 107 -4.00 -10.52 -14.30
N LEU A 108 -3.63 -11.32 -13.30
CA LEU A 108 -3.26 -10.84 -11.97
C LEU A 108 -1.94 -10.04 -12.00
N GLY A 109 -1.02 -10.41 -12.88
CA GLY A 109 0.23 -9.71 -13.12
C GLY A 109 0.00 -8.28 -13.61
N GLU A 110 -0.88 -8.10 -14.60
CA GLU A 110 -1.29 -6.78 -15.11
C GLU A 110 -1.96 -5.93 -14.03
N GLU A 111 -2.92 -6.49 -13.30
CA GLU A 111 -3.64 -5.79 -12.22
C GLU A 111 -2.67 -5.34 -11.10
N ARG A 112 -1.71 -6.19 -10.73
CA ARG A 112 -0.67 -5.85 -9.77
C ARG A 112 0.22 -4.73 -10.30
N ALA A 113 0.62 -4.78 -11.56
CA ALA A 113 1.48 -3.75 -12.16
C ALA A 113 0.80 -2.38 -12.16
N GLU A 114 -0.49 -2.31 -12.51
CA GLU A 114 -1.28 -1.09 -12.46
C GLU A 114 -1.34 -0.52 -11.03
N LYS A 115 -1.70 -1.36 -10.04
CA LYS A 115 -1.81 -0.96 -8.63
C LYS A 115 -0.47 -0.44 -8.08
N VAL A 116 0.64 -1.10 -8.41
CA VAL A 116 1.98 -0.67 -8.00
C VAL A 116 2.37 0.66 -8.65
N ALA A 117 2.04 0.86 -9.93
CA ALA A 117 2.29 2.13 -10.60
C ALA A 117 1.52 3.28 -9.93
N ARG A 118 0.25 3.06 -9.61
CA ARG A 118 -0.58 4.04 -8.89
C ARG A 118 -0.03 4.36 -7.50
N LEU A 119 0.39 3.33 -6.75
CA LEU A 119 0.99 3.52 -5.42
C LEU A 119 2.26 4.37 -5.49
N ARG A 120 3.14 4.11 -6.45
CA ARG A 120 4.39 4.87 -6.62
C ARG A 120 4.15 6.35 -6.90
N ILE A 121 3.10 6.69 -7.64
CA ILE A 121 2.71 8.10 -7.88
C ILE A 121 2.37 8.77 -6.55
N VAL A 122 1.50 8.14 -5.75
CA VAL A 122 1.07 8.66 -4.45
C VAL A 122 2.23 8.77 -3.46
N GLU A 123 3.13 7.78 -3.44
CA GLU A 123 4.33 7.83 -2.59
C GLU A 123 5.23 9.01 -2.95
N LYS A 124 5.42 9.28 -4.25
CA LYS A 124 6.22 10.41 -4.72
C LYS A 124 5.61 11.75 -4.30
N GLU A 125 4.29 11.89 -4.43
CA GLU A 125 3.57 13.10 -3.99
C GLU A 125 3.64 13.29 -2.48
N LYS A 126 3.46 12.22 -1.71
CA LYS A 126 3.60 12.24 -0.25
C LYS A 126 4.98 12.71 0.18
N VAL A 127 6.04 12.21 -0.45
CA VAL A 127 7.42 12.61 -0.13
C VAL A 127 7.64 14.09 -0.45
N LYS A 128 7.11 14.58 -1.58
CA LYS A 128 7.17 16.00 -1.94
C LYS A 128 6.48 16.88 -0.89
N LEU A 129 5.24 16.55 -0.52
CA LEU A 129 4.46 17.30 0.47
C LEU A 129 5.09 17.24 1.88
N ASP A 130 5.73 16.12 2.24
CA ASP A 130 6.43 16.00 3.53
C ASP A 130 7.62 16.95 3.64
N ALA A 131 8.33 17.18 2.54
CA ALA A 131 9.43 18.15 2.48
C ALA A 131 8.93 19.59 2.67
N GLU A 132 7.89 20.00 1.93
CA GLU A 132 7.26 21.32 2.07
C GLU A 132 6.71 21.53 3.49
N ARG A 133 6.06 20.50 4.07
CA ARG A 133 5.57 20.55 5.46
C ARG A 133 6.72 20.80 6.45
N LYS A 134 7.85 20.12 6.28
CA LYS A 134 9.02 20.28 7.17
C LYS A 134 9.58 21.69 7.11
N GLU A 135 9.63 22.30 5.93
CA GLU A 135 10.08 23.68 5.74
C GLU A 135 9.15 24.67 6.46
N VAL A 136 7.83 24.54 6.27
CA VAL A 136 6.84 25.39 6.95
C VAL A 136 6.93 25.25 8.47
N LEU A 137 7.09 24.03 8.98
CA LEU A 137 7.26 23.78 10.41
C LEU A 137 8.56 24.38 10.97
N ALA A 138 9.66 24.34 10.19
CA ALA A 138 10.92 24.97 10.56
C ALA A 138 10.77 26.50 10.63
N TRP A 139 10.12 27.09 9.63
CA TRP A 139 9.84 28.52 9.62
C TRP A 139 8.97 28.94 10.81
N LEU A 140 7.92 28.17 11.13
CA LEU A 140 7.04 28.47 12.27
C LEU A 140 7.79 28.42 13.61
N LYS A 141 8.72 27.46 13.77
CA LYS A 141 9.59 27.41 14.96
C LYS A 141 10.47 28.65 15.05
N LEU A 142 11.09 29.05 13.95
CA LEU A 142 11.93 30.25 13.89
C LEU A 142 11.13 31.53 14.18
N ALA A 143 9.92 31.65 13.63
CA ALA A 143 9.02 32.76 13.89
C ALA A 143 8.65 32.84 15.39
N ASN A 144 8.36 31.71 16.02
CA ASN A 144 8.10 31.64 17.46
C ASN A 144 9.33 32.05 18.30
N GLU A 145 10.53 31.62 17.91
CA GLU A 145 11.78 32.03 18.55
C GLU A 145 12.03 33.53 18.41
N HIS A 146 11.77 34.10 17.23
CA HIS A 146 11.86 35.54 16.99
C HIS A 146 10.90 36.34 17.87
N VAL A 147 9.63 35.92 17.98
CA VAL A 147 8.64 36.56 18.85
C VAL A 147 9.06 36.47 20.32
N ARG A 148 9.62 35.35 20.77
CA ARG A 148 10.16 35.21 22.13
C ARG A 148 11.34 36.14 22.37
N ALA A 149 12.24 36.29 21.40
CA ALA A 149 13.37 37.21 21.49
C ALA A 149 12.90 38.67 21.56
N LEU A 150 11.92 39.07 20.73
CA LEU A 150 11.29 40.38 20.79
C LEU A 150 10.61 40.62 22.14
N SER A 151 9.88 39.63 22.67
CA SER A 151 9.24 39.76 23.98
C SER A 151 10.26 40.05 25.09
N ARG A 152 11.41 39.35 25.09
CA ARG A 152 12.50 39.63 26.04
C ARG A 152 13.10 41.02 25.85
N LEU A 153 13.29 41.46 24.60
CA LEU A 153 13.79 42.80 24.30
C LEU A 153 12.85 43.88 24.84
N TRP A 154 11.54 43.73 24.63
CA TRP A 154 10.55 44.68 25.15
C TRP A 154 10.48 44.67 26.67
N GLN A 155 10.58 43.51 27.31
CA GLN A 155 10.67 43.42 28.78
C GLN A 155 11.91 44.14 29.32
N TYR A 156 13.06 44.02 28.64
CA TYR A 156 14.27 44.74 29.00
C TYR A 156 14.10 46.25 28.86
N TYR A 157 13.52 46.73 27.76
CA TYR A 157 13.25 48.17 27.60
C TYR A 157 12.29 48.69 28.67
N LEU A 158 11.22 47.94 28.97
CA LEU A 158 10.30 48.32 30.03
C LEU A 158 11.02 48.40 31.39
N TRP A 159 11.85 47.41 31.72
CA TRP A 159 12.65 47.42 32.95
C TRP A 159 13.58 48.64 33.02
N LYS A 160 14.26 48.98 31.92
CA LYS A 160 15.11 50.18 31.86
C LYS A 160 14.32 51.48 32.01
N CYS A 161 13.13 51.57 31.43
CA CYS A 161 12.26 52.72 31.62
C CYS A 161 11.84 52.87 33.08
N LEU A 162 11.47 51.76 33.74
CA LEU A 162 11.11 51.77 35.17
C LEU A 162 12.28 52.15 36.07
N GLU A 163 13.49 51.64 35.79
CA GLU A 163 14.71 52.01 36.52
C GLU A 163 15.02 53.51 36.38
N ASN A 164 14.87 54.07 35.17
CA ASN A 164 15.04 55.50 34.95
C ASN A 164 13.95 56.32 35.65
N ASP A 165 12.70 55.85 35.64
CA ASP A 165 11.58 56.52 36.30
C ASP A 165 11.81 56.61 37.81
N GLU A 166 12.31 55.54 38.44
CA GLU A 166 12.70 55.54 39.85
C GLU A 166 13.83 56.53 40.14
N GLN A 167 14.85 56.59 39.27
CA GLN A 167 15.94 57.56 39.40
C GLN A 167 15.46 59.01 39.25
N PHE A 168 14.59 59.28 38.27
CA PHE A 168 14.03 60.62 38.06
C PHE A 168 13.08 61.01 39.20
N ALA A 169 12.28 60.08 39.72
CA ALA A 169 11.42 60.32 40.88
C ALA A 169 12.25 60.70 42.10
N ALA A 170 13.35 59.98 42.38
CA ALA A 170 14.26 60.33 43.47
C ALA A 170 14.94 61.70 43.28
N GLN A 171 15.31 62.06 42.04
CA GLN A 171 15.85 63.39 41.72
C GLN A 171 14.81 64.50 41.90
N ILE A 172 13.57 64.25 41.50
CA ILE A 172 12.45 65.19 41.70
C ILE A 172 12.22 65.38 43.19
N GLU A 173 12.15 64.32 43.99
CA GLU A 173 11.97 64.42 45.45
C GLU A 173 13.11 65.21 46.10
N HIS A 174 14.36 64.99 45.68
CA HIS A 174 15.51 65.76 46.15
C HIS A 174 15.40 67.24 45.80
N LEU A 175 15.08 67.57 44.54
CA LEU A 175 14.93 68.95 44.07
C LEU A 175 13.73 69.66 44.70
N GLU A 176 12.63 68.94 44.96
CA GLU A 176 11.47 69.46 45.67
C GLU A 176 11.82 69.82 47.11
N LYS A 177 12.65 68.99 47.76
CA LYS A 177 13.16 69.28 49.10
C LYS A 177 14.10 70.49 49.12
N GLU A 178 15.06 70.56 48.19
CA GLU A 178 15.94 71.73 48.06
C GLU A 178 15.16 73.01 47.76
N LEU A 179 14.11 72.92 46.93
CA LEU A 179 13.23 74.04 46.64
C LEU A 179 12.46 74.49 47.89
N GLU A 180 12.00 73.56 48.73
CA GLU A 180 11.31 73.89 49.97
C GLU A 180 12.27 74.52 50.99
N ASP A 181 13.49 73.99 51.13
CA ASP A 181 14.53 74.57 51.99
C ASP A 181 14.89 76.01 51.53
N GLU A 182 15.04 76.24 50.22
CA GLU A 182 15.26 77.58 49.65
C GLU A 182 14.03 78.49 49.81
N ARG A 183 12.81 77.95 49.71
CA ARG A 183 11.58 78.73 49.99
C ARG A 183 11.52 79.14 51.45
N GLU A 184 11.85 78.26 52.39
CA GLU A 184 11.94 78.58 53.81
C GLU A 184 13.02 79.64 54.07
N HIS A 185 14.20 79.52 53.45
CA HIS A 185 15.24 80.53 53.55
C HIS A 185 14.80 81.90 53.01
N ASN A 186 14.13 81.92 51.85
CA ASN A 186 13.65 83.14 51.21
C ASN A 186 12.33 83.68 51.79
N GLN A 187 11.65 82.98 52.71
CA GLN A 187 10.39 83.46 53.33
C GLN A 187 10.59 84.77 54.09
N ASP A 188 11.73 84.92 54.76
CA ASP A 188 12.07 86.16 55.47
C ASP A 188 12.27 87.32 54.50
N ASP A 189 12.97 87.08 53.39
CA ASP A 189 13.21 88.08 52.35
C ASP A 189 11.92 88.49 51.63
N ILE A 190 11.04 87.52 51.36
CA ILE A 190 9.71 87.76 50.78
C ILE A 190 8.85 88.58 51.75
N THR A 191 8.81 88.23 53.02
CA THR A 191 8.04 88.96 54.05
C THR A 191 8.56 90.39 54.19
N HIS A 192 9.88 90.59 54.13
CA HIS A 192 10.52 91.89 54.18
C HIS A 192 10.23 92.74 52.93
N LEU A 193 10.03 92.14 51.75
CA LEU A 193 9.63 92.84 50.51
C LEU A 193 8.12 93.16 50.45
N GLU A 194 7.26 92.29 51.00
CA GLU A 194 5.80 92.49 51.03
C GLU A 194 5.35 93.63 51.95
N LEU A 195 6.07 93.86 53.06
CA LEU A 195 5.80 94.94 54.01
C LEU A 195 5.87 96.33 53.34
N PRO A 196 6.96 96.70 52.64
CA PRO A 196 7.04 97.91 51.82
C PRO A 196 6.01 97.99 50.70
N GLU A 197 5.69 96.89 50.02
CA GLU A 197 4.68 96.92 48.95
C GLU A 197 3.27 97.20 49.46
N LYS A 198 2.87 96.59 50.58
CA LYS A 198 1.59 96.90 51.25
C LYS A 198 1.57 98.36 51.71
N HIS A 199 2.67 98.84 52.29
CA HIS A 199 2.79 100.24 52.70
C HIS A 199 2.70 101.21 51.51
N CYS A 200 3.30 100.87 50.36
CA CYS A 200 3.19 101.64 49.13
C CYS A 200 1.78 101.58 48.50
N LYS A 201 1.09 100.43 48.55
CA LYS A 201 -0.29 100.29 48.07
C LYS A 201 -1.30 101.02 48.96
N GLU A 202 -1.14 100.97 50.28
CA GLU A 202 -1.95 101.74 51.24
C GLU A 202 -1.74 103.25 51.03
N ARG A 203 -0.49 103.69 50.85
CA ARG A 203 -0.19 105.08 50.49
C ARG A 203 -0.84 105.47 49.16
N LYS A 204 -0.75 104.64 48.11
CA LYS A 204 -1.42 104.94 46.83
C LYS A 204 -2.93 105.10 46.97
N LYS A 205 -3.60 104.22 47.74
CA LYS A 205 -5.04 104.33 48.01
C LYS A 205 -5.39 105.59 48.82
N ALA A 206 -4.54 106.01 49.74
CA ALA A 206 -4.72 107.25 50.49
C ALA A 206 -4.56 108.52 49.61
N TYR A 207 -3.90 108.42 48.45
CA TYR A 207 -3.75 109.50 47.47
C TYR A 207 -4.83 109.46 46.35
N GLU A 208 -5.68 108.44 46.30
CA GLU A 208 -6.78 108.30 45.31
C GLU A 208 -8.15 108.78 45.81
N VAL A 209 -8.19 109.59 46.89
CA VAL A 209 -9.39 110.29 47.39
C VAL A 209 -9.38 111.77 46.99
#